data_AF-A0A833E9B8-F1
#
_entry.id   AF-A0A833E9B8-F1
#
_cell.length_a   1.000
_cell.length_b   1.000
_cell.length_c   1.000
_cell.angle_alpha   90.00
_cell.angle_beta   90.00
_cell.angle_gamma   90.00
#
_symmetry.space_group_name_H-M   'P 1'
#
loop_
_entity.id
_entity.type
_entity.pdbx_description
1 polymer ?
#
loop_
_entity_poly.entity_id
_entity_poly.type
_entity_poly.pdbx_seq_one_letter_code
_entity_poly.pdbx_strand_id
1 'polypeptide(L)'
;MSFVWGLAGLERCGRRSLHRRFVVYSVGHSGRRLGEFIALLKRYRVRVLVDVRSRPGSRYVSWFNRGNLERVLPRHGISYVWLGDLLGGL
;
A
#
# COMPACT_ATOMS: atom_id res chain seq x y z
N MET A 1 9.28 -5.64 -9.51
CA MET A 1 9.43 -4.17 -9.40
C MET A 1 8.81 -3.75 -8.08
N SER A 2 9.62 -3.13 -7.21
CA SER A 2 9.30 -2.87 -5.80
C SER A 2 8.45 -1.61 -5.64
N PHE A 3 7.38 -1.66 -4.85
CA PHE A 3 6.40 -0.58 -4.64
C PHE A 3 6.31 -0.23 -3.16
N VAL A 4 6.20 1.05 -2.80
CA VAL A 4 6.41 1.57 -1.43
C VAL A 4 5.15 2.29 -0.89
N TRP A 5 4.84 2.06 0.40
CA TRP A 5 4.15 2.88 1.43
C TRP A 5 2.86 2.34 2.05
N GLY A 6 2.90 2.33 3.40
CA GLY A 6 1.76 2.29 4.31
C GLY A 6 2.17 2.56 5.76
N LEU A 7 1.59 3.61 6.37
CA LEU A 7 1.84 4.05 7.75
C LEU A 7 1.31 3.02 8.76
N ALA A 8 2.20 2.46 9.57
CA ALA A 8 1.89 1.69 10.77
C ALA A 8 2.09 2.55 12.02
N GLY A 9 1.28 2.28 13.05
CA GLY A 9 1.01 3.16 14.19
C GLY A 9 2.22 3.51 15.06
N LEU A 10 2.06 4.64 15.78
CA LEU A 10 2.97 5.14 16.80
C LEU A 10 3.23 4.08 17.88
N GLU A 11 4.48 3.67 18.04
CA GLU A 11 4.96 3.13 19.31
C GLU A 11 5.81 4.20 20.01
N ARG A 12 5.39 4.59 21.22
CA ARG A 12 6.10 5.59 22.03
C ARG A 12 7.33 4.93 22.68
N CYS A 13 8.49 5.09 22.07
CA CYS A 13 9.77 4.85 22.76
C CYS A 13 10.22 6.16 23.43
N GLY A 14 10.33 6.13 24.76
CA GLY A 14 10.72 7.28 25.57
C GLY A 14 12.21 7.60 25.47
N ARG A 15 12.57 8.63 24.70
CA ARG A 15 13.60 9.64 25.01
C ARG A 15 13.68 10.65 23.86
N ARG A 16 13.82 11.93 24.24
CA ARG A 16 13.85 13.15 23.42
C ARG A 16 14.58 12.98 22.07
N SER A 17 13.81 12.91 20.99
CA SER A 17 14.22 13.23 19.61
C SER A 17 12.96 13.56 18.80
N LEU A 18 12.90 14.74 18.20
CA LEU A 18 11.74 15.23 17.42
C LEU A 18 11.57 14.54 16.06
N HIS A 19 12.41 13.58 15.71
CA HIS A 19 12.25 12.81 14.48
C HIS A 19 11.20 11.72 14.68
N ARG A 20 9.96 12.01 14.29
CA ARG A 20 8.95 10.97 14.05
C ARG A 20 9.53 9.99 13.03
N ARG A 21 9.94 8.82 13.50
CA ARG A 21 10.33 7.70 12.63
C ARG A 21 9.07 7.13 12.02
N PHE A 22 8.90 7.33 10.72
CA PHE A 22 7.85 6.69 9.96
C PHE A 22 8.39 5.37 9.40
N VAL A 23 7.68 4.28 9.67
CA VAL A 23 8.00 2.97 9.09
C VAL A 23 7.28 2.85 7.76
N VAL A 24 8.02 2.40 6.76
CA VAL A 24 7.54 2.30 5.38
C VAL A 24 7.75 0.87 4.90
N TYR A 25 6.67 0.25 4.44
CA TYR A 25 6.72 -1.08 3.85
C TYR A 25 6.66 -0.99 2.34
N SER A 26 7.33 -1.95 1.68
CA SER A 26 7.15 -2.19 0.26
C SER A 26 6.38 -3.50 0.04
N VAL A 27 5.48 -3.51 -0.93
CA VAL A 27 4.67 -4.70 -1.22
C VAL A 27 4.38 -4.82 -2.72
N GLY A 28 4.57 -6.02 -3.25
CA GLY A 28 4.13 -6.39 -4.59
C GLY A 28 3.08 -7.50 -4.52
N HIS A 29 2.37 -7.74 -5.62
CA HIS A 29 1.36 -8.79 -5.65
C HIS A 29 1.97 -10.21 -5.69
N SER A 30 3.14 -10.42 -6.30
CA SER A 30 3.87 -11.72 -6.39
C SER A 30 3.00 -12.94 -6.72
N GLY A 31 1.96 -12.78 -7.56
CA GLY A 31 1.02 -13.86 -7.89
C GLY A 31 -0.02 -14.21 -6.81
N ARG A 32 -0.03 -13.51 -5.67
CA ARG A 32 -1.03 -13.69 -4.60
C ARG A 32 -2.43 -13.37 -5.11
N ARG A 33 -3.43 -13.97 -4.48
CA ARG A 33 -4.84 -13.58 -4.64
C ARG A 33 -5.14 -12.33 -3.80
N LEU A 34 -6.20 -11.63 -4.16
CA LEU A 34 -6.66 -10.41 -3.46
C LEU A 34 -6.82 -10.61 -1.94
N GLY A 35 -7.41 -11.74 -1.51
CA GLY A 35 -7.61 -12.02 -0.09
C GLY A 35 -6.29 -12.17 0.69
N GLU A 36 -5.31 -12.86 0.11
CA GLU A 36 -3.98 -13.02 0.69
C GLU A 36 -3.25 -11.68 0.79
N PHE A 37 -3.41 -10.84 -0.22
CA PHE A 37 -2.86 -9.48 -0.23
C PHE A 37 -3.48 -8.62 0.89
N ILE A 38 -4.80 -8.64 1.07
CA ILE A 38 -5.47 -7.91 2.15
C ILE A 38 -5.04 -8.45 3.52
N ALA A 39 -4.95 -9.77 3.68
CA ALA A 39 -4.50 -10.40 4.92
C ALA A 39 -3.05 -9.97 5.27
N LEU A 40 -2.17 -9.88 4.27
CA LEU A 40 -0.81 -9.38 4.45
C LEU A 40 -0.80 -7.92 4.93
N LEU A 41 -1.55 -7.03 4.29
CA LEU A 41 -1.64 -5.62 4.72
C LEU A 41 -2.15 -5.50 6.16
N LYS A 42 -3.17 -6.29 6.54
CA LYS A 42 -3.70 -6.31 7.90
C LYS A 42 -2.71 -6.88 8.91
N ARG A 43 -1.95 -7.92 8.55
CA ARG A 43 -0.90 -8.51 9.40
C ARG A 43 0.13 -7.47 9.83
N TYR A 44 0.51 -6.58 8.92
CA TYR A 44 1.44 -5.48 9.18
C TYR A 44 0.76 -4.19 9.65
N ARG A 45 -0.56 -4.24 9.95
CA ARG A 45 -1.37 -3.10 10.39
C ARG A 45 -1.29 -1.89 9.45
N VAL A 46 -1.13 -2.15 8.16
CA VAL A 46 -1.11 -1.11 7.13
C VAL A 46 -2.51 -0.53 6.97
N ARG A 47 -2.64 0.79 7.14
CA ARG A 47 -3.92 1.52 7.00
C ARG A 47 -4.06 2.26 5.69
N VAL A 48 -2.95 2.55 5.01
CA VAL A 48 -2.92 3.28 3.74
C VAL A 48 -2.05 2.50 2.78
N LEU A 49 -2.54 2.20 1.60
CA LEU A 49 -1.75 1.69 0.48
C LEU A 49 -1.55 2.83 -0.51
N VAL A 50 -0.30 3.23 -0.74
CA VAL A 50 0.05 4.19 -1.78
C VAL A 50 0.52 3.42 -3.01
N ASP A 51 -0.10 3.70 -4.14
CA ASP A 51 0.22 3.11 -5.42
C ASP A 51 0.96 4.11 -6.30
N VAL A 52 2.26 3.87 -6.46
CA VAL A 52 3.17 4.72 -7.25
C VAL A 52 3.34 4.22 -8.69
N ARG A 53 2.54 3.23 -9.13
CA ARG A 53 2.59 2.73 -10.52
C ARG A 53 2.06 3.78 -11.49
N SER A 54 2.84 4.15 -12.48
CA SER A 54 2.41 5.05 -13.57
C SER A 54 1.27 4.44 -14.40
N ARG A 55 1.32 3.13 -14.63
CA ARG A 55 0.30 2.36 -15.36
C ARG A 55 -0.29 1.24 -14.47
N PRO A 56 -1.23 1.56 -13.57
CA PRO A 56 -1.78 0.60 -12.59
C PRO A 56 -2.92 -0.25 -13.20
N GLY A 57 -2.71 -0.79 -14.40
CA GLY A 57 -3.70 -1.57 -15.13
C GLY A 57 -3.07 -2.79 -15.81
N SER A 58 -3.72 -3.94 -15.68
CA SER A 58 -3.38 -5.19 -16.34
C SER A 58 -4.66 -5.92 -16.77
N ARG A 59 -4.63 -6.50 -17.97
CA ARG A 59 -5.70 -7.40 -18.44
C ARG A 59 -5.62 -8.78 -17.78
N TYR A 60 -4.41 -9.22 -17.41
CA TYR A 60 -4.15 -10.54 -16.84
C TYR A 60 -4.38 -10.58 -15.32
N VAL A 61 -4.16 -9.46 -14.62
CA VAL A 61 -4.27 -9.37 -13.16
C VAL A 61 -5.29 -8.28 -12.78
N SER A 62 -6.55 -8.50 -13.19
CA SER A 62 -7.63 -7.50 -13.06
C SER A 62 -7.89 -7.06 -11.62
N TRP A 63 -7.69 -7.95 -10.64
CA TRP A 63 -7.87 -7.61 -9.23
C TRP A 63 -6.86 -6.58 -8.71
N PHE A 64 -5.68 -6.48 -9.33
CA PHE A 64 -4.62 -5.54 -8.95
C PHE A 64 -4.68 -4.24 -9.77
N ASN A 65 -5.75 -4.04 -10.54
CA ASN A 65 -6.02 -2.79 -11.24
C ASN A 65 -6.45 -1.71 -10.26
N ARG A 66 -6.05 -0.47 -10.52
CA ARG A 66 -6.40 0.71 -9.73
C ARG A 66 -7.87 0.75 -9.33
N GLY A 67 -8.79 0.68 -10.29
CA GLY A 67 -10.23 0.76 -10.02
C GLY A 67 -10.75 -0.36 -9.11
N ASN A 68 -10.14 -1.55 -9.15
CA ASN A 68 -10.51 -2.61 -8.22
C ASN A 68 -9.95 -2.36 -6.81
N LEU A 69 -8.70 -1.90 -6.69
CA LEU A 69 -8.08 -1.57 -5.41
C LEU A 69 -8.78 -0.39 -4.71
N GLU A 70 -9.12 0.66 -5.46
CA GLU A 70 -9.91 1.82 -4.99
C GLU A 70 -11.25 1.39 -4.39
N ARG A 71 -11.90 0.39 -4.99
CA ARG A 71 -13.21 -0.10 -4.52
C ARG A 71 -13.11 -1.08 -3.36
N VAL A 72 -12.13 -1.98 -3.37
CA VAL A 72 -12.07 -3.11 -2.43
C VAL A 72 -11.38 -2.73 -1.13
N LEU A 73 -10.23 -2.04 -1.17
CA LEU A 73 -9.42 -1.79 0.02
C LEU A 73 -10.17 -1.00 1.10
N PRO A 74 -10.96 0.06 0.77
CA PRO A 74 -11.72 0.80 1.78
C PRO A 74 -12.73 -0.06 2.53
N ARG A 75 -13.34 -1.05 1.87
CA ARG A 75 -14.26 -2.03 2.50
C ARG A 75 -13.58 -2.90 3.54
N HIS A 76 -12.25 -2.98 3.52
CA HIS A 76 -11.44 -3.71 4.48
C HIS A 76 -10.71 -2.79 5.48
N GLY A 77 -11.05 -1.50 5.50
CA GLY A 77 -10.46 -0.50 6.42
C GLY A 77 -9.07 -0.02 5.99
N ILE A 78 -8.73 -0.15 4.70
CA ILE A 78 -7.44 0.27 4.14
C ILE A 78 -7.71 1.36 3.11
N SER A 79 -7.21 2.57 3.35
CA SER A 79 -7.27 3.65 2.36
C SER A 79 -6.35 3.35 1.19
N TYR A 80 -6.77 3.71 -0.01
CA TYR A 80 -5.96 3.59 -1.21
C TYR A 80 -5.71 4.98 -1.79
N VAL A 81 -4.46 5.28 -2.12
CA VAL A 81 -4.04 6.55 -2.73
C VAL A 81 -3.19 6.21 -3.95
N TRP A 82 -3.57 6.70 -5.12
CA TRP A 82 -2.73 6.58 -6.32
C TRP A 82 -1.92 7.86 -6.51
N LEU A 83 -0.60 7.71 -6.59
CA LEU A 83 0.38 8.79 -6.84
C LEU A 83 1.28 8.46 -8.03
N GLY A 84 0.78 7.68 -9.00
CA GLY A 84 1.55 7.28 -10.17
C GLY A 84 1.86 8.43 -11.13
N ASP A 85 1.14 9.55 -11.03
CA ASP A 85 1.39 10.80 -11.73
C ASP A 85 2.57 11.60 -11.13
N LEU A 86 2.75 11.54 -9.81
CA LEU A 86 3.81 12.26 -9.10
C LEU A 86 5.09 11.43 -8.93
N LEU A 87 4.95 10.13 -8.71
CA LEU A 87 6.05 9.25 -8.28
C LEU A 87 6.33 8.09 -9.26
N GLY A 88 5.56 7.99 -10.34
CA GLY A 88 5.75 6.98 -11.37
C GLY A 88 6.88 7.30 -12.34
N GLY A 89 7.46 6.28 -12.96
CA GLY A 89 8.39 6.42 -14.09
C GLY A 89 7.67 6.60 -15.44
N LEU A 90 8.37 7.10 -16.45
CA LEU A 90 7.88 7.22 -17.85
C LEU A 90 7.64 5.84 -18.51
#